data_AF-A0A7C5M962-F1
#
_entry.id   AF-A0A7C5M962-F1
#
_cell.length_a   1.000
_cell.length_b   1.000
_cell.length_c   1.000
_cell.angle_alpha   90.00
_cell.angle_beta   90.00
_cell.angle_gamma   90.00
#
_symmetry.space_group_name_H-M   'P 1'
#
loop_
_entity.id
_entity.type
_entity.pdbx_description
1 polymer ?
#
loop_
_entity_poly.entity_id
_entity_poly.type
_entity_poly.pdbx_seq_one_letter_code
_entity_poly.pdbx_strand_id
1 'polypeptide(L)'
;MNKIPAMQIVTKLLFTLALLNSFSFLKSQPASVPANLQWGRDYNKPANSAATKVIGIRPDGFYLLRQKVLNNPEARPRAWVEWYDKNMNLKKSVEQELKYKGKQRDFEDVIFLGGQLYLLTSFNNSAKKKNYLFKQKISSKSLLPSKNLQMICETDARNKEAEGSFDSHISKD
;
A
#
# COMPACT_ATOMS: atom_id res chain seq x y z
N MET A 1 -14.73 -75.25 9.66
CA MET A 1 -13.45 -74.69 9.19
C MET A 1 -13.57 -74.39 7.69
N ASN A 2 -13.86 -73.14 7.31
CA ASN A 2 -13.98 -72.76 5.90
C ASN A 2 -12.58 -72.51 5.32
N LYS A 3 -12.10 -73.48 4.52
CA LYS A 3 -10.88 -73.32 3.72
C LYS A 3 -11.20 -72.34 2.59
N ILE A 4 -10.63 -71.14 2.64
CA ILE A 4 -10.72 -70.19 1.55
C ILE A 4 -9.93 -70.78 0.36
N PRO A 5 -10.51 -70.89 -0.84
CA PRO A 5 -9.85 -71.50 -1.98
C PRO A 5 -8.62 -70.67 -2.39
N ALA A 6 -7.50 -71.34 -2.67
CA ALA A 6 -6.22 -70.73 -3.02
C ALA A 6 -6.33 -69.70 -4.16
N MET A 7 -7.27 -69.90 -5.09
CA MET A 7 -7.54 -68.97 -6.19
C MET A 7 -8.03 -67.60 -5.69
N GLN A 8 -8.87 -67.53 -4.65
CA GLN A 8 -9.33 -66.25 -4.08
C GLN A 8 -8.22 -65.48 -3.37
N ILE A 9 -7.19 -66.16 -2.85
CA ILE A 9 -6.04 -65.52 -2.21
C ILE A 9 -5.16 -64.87 -3.29
N VAL A 10 -4.92 -65.56 -4.41
CA VAL A 10 -4.14 -65.06 -5.54
C VAL A 10 -4.84 -63.86 -6.21
N THR A 11 -6.16 -63.91 -6.38
CA THR A 11 -6.92 -62.77 -6.94
C THR A 11 -6.87 -61.54 -6.02
N LYS A 12 -6.98 -61.73 -4.70
CA LYS A 12 -6.88 -60.63 -3.72
C LYS A 12 -5.47 -60.03 -3.67
N LEU A 13 -4.43 -60.86 -3.82
CA LEU A 13 -3.03 -60.42 -3.86
C LEU A 13 -2.71 -59.60 -5.13
N LEU A 14 -3.22 -60.04 -6.28
CA LEU A 14 -3.11 -59.30 -7.55
C LEU A 14 -3.85 -57.95 -7.49
N PHE A 15 -5.02 -57.90 -6.85
CA PHE A 15 -5.78 -56.67 -6.70
C PHE A 15 -5.09 -55.66 -5.77
N THR A 16 -4.44 -56.12 -4.70
CA THR A 16 -3.66 -55.26 -3.80
C THR A 16 -2.38 -54.75 -4.46
N LEU A 17 -1.71 -55.56 -5.29
CA LEU A 17 -0.53 -55.13 -6.06
C LEU A 17 -0.87 -54.07 -7.12
N ALA A 18 -2.07 -54.15 -7.72
CA ALA A 18 -2.56 -53.14 -8.66
C ALA A 18 -2.88 -51.80 -7.99
N LEU A 19 -3.41 -51.82 -6.77
CA LEU A 19 -3.70 -50.60 -5.99
C LEU A 19 -2.41 -49.88 -5.54
N LEU A 20 -1.34 -50.61 -5.21
CA LEU A 20 -0.07 -50.01 -4.81
C LEU A 20 0.65 -49.26 -5.96
N ASN A 21 0.43 -49.65 -7.21
CA ASN A 21 1.00 -48.94 -8.38
C ASN A 21 0.27 -47.63 -8.73
N SER A 22 -0.88 -47.37 -8.10
CA SER A 22 -1.67 -46.16 -8.37
C SER A 22 -1.15 -44.91 -7.63
N PHE A 23 -0.23 -45.08 -6.65
CA PHE A 23 0.29 -43.99 -5.84
C PHE A 23 1.51 -43.26 -6.45
N SER A 24 2.06 -43.75 -7.57
CA SER A 24 3.25 -43.16 -8.22
C SER A 24 2.97 -41.88 -9.01
N PHE A 25 1.72 -41.39 -9.04
CA PHE A 25 1.32 -40.16 -9.75
C PHE A 25 1.20 -38.91 -8.85
N LEU A 26 1.66 -38.98 -7.60
CA LEU A 26 1.91 -37.78 -6.82
C LEU A 26 3.12 -37.05 -7.42
N LYS A 27 2.87 -36.19 -8.41
CA LYS A 27 3.88 -35.23 -8.87
C LYS A 27 4.25 -34.35 -7.69
N SER A 28 5.44 -34.58 -7.13
CA SER A 28 6.09 -33.61 -6.24
C SER A 28 6.00 -32.23 -6.87
N GLN A 29 5.69 -31.20 -6.08
CA GLN A 29 5.75 -29.83 -6.56
C GLN A 29 7.14 -29.61 -7.16
N PRO A 30 7.27 -29.03 -8.37
CA PRO A 30 8.59 -28.75 -8.93
C PRO A 30 9.36 -27.93 -7.89
N ALA A 31 10.52 -28.45 -7.46
CA ALA A 31 11.42 -27.75 -6.57
C ALA A 31 11.77 -26.41 -7.23
N SER A 32 11.13 -25.34 -6.74
CA SER A 32 11.14 -23.97 -7.26
C SER A 32 11.19 -23.86 -8.79
N VAL A 33 10.08 -23.48 -9.44
CA VAL A 33 10.18 -22.85 -10.77
C VAL A 33 11.18 -21.69 -10.62
N PRO A 34 12.35 -21.71 -11.30
CA PRO A 34 13.33 -20.66 -11.14
C PRO A 34 12.72 -19.38 -11.67
N ALA A 35 12.25 -18.53 -10.76
CA ALA A 35 11.77 -17.21 -11.09
C ALA A 35 12.98 -16.40 -11.56
N ASN A 36 13.00 -15.99 -12.82
CA ASN A 36 13.99 -15.06 -13.31
C ASN A 36 13.67 -13.68 -12.73
N LEU A 37 14.30 -13.36 -11.62
CA LEU A 37 14.12 -12.09 -10.93
C LEU A 37 14.97 -11.01 -11.60
N GLN A 38 14.32 -10.17 -12.39
CA GLN A 38 14.94 -8.97 -12.94
C GLN A 38 14.73 -7.82 -11.95
N TRP A 39 15.78 -7.46 -11.22
CA TRP A 39 15.77 -6.26 -10.40
C TRP A 39 15.74 -5.02 -11.28
N GLY A 40 14.97 -4.01 -10.86
CA GLY A 40 15.01 -2.69 -11.46
C GLY A 40 16.32 -1.97 -11.18
N ARG A 41 16.47 -0.77 -11.73
CA ARG A 41 17.60 0.11 -11.39
C ARG A 41 17.50 0.56 -9.94
N ASP A 42 18.64 0.70 -9.30
CA ASP A 42 18.72 1.39 -8.01
C ASP A 42 18.37 2.87 -8.18
N TYR A 43 17.70 3.43 -7.17
CA TYR A 43 17.37 4.84 -7.12
C TYR A 43 17.66 5.41 -5.74
N ASN A 44 18.15 6.65 -5.72
CA ASN A 44 18.34 7.41 -4.49
C ASN A 44 16.97 7.74 -3.88
N LYS A 45 16.62 7.04 -2.79
CA LYS A 45 15.41 7.31 -2.02
C LYS A 45 15.67 8.37 -0.94
N PRO A 46 14.65 9.16 -0.55
CA PRO A 46 14.74 9.97 0.65
C PRO A 46 15.18 9.14 1.87
N ALA A 47 16.18 9.61 2.61
CA ALA A 47 16.71 8.89 3.76
C ALA A 47 15.64 8.70 4.86
N ASN A 48 15.68 7.54 5.53
CA ASN A 48 14.74 7.17 6.59
C ASN A 48 13.27 7.31 6.16
N SER A 49 12.95 6.75 4.99
CA SER A 49 11.59 6.75 4.43
C SER A 49 11.19 5.36 3.94
N ALA A 50 9.88 5.12 3.91
CA ALA A 50 9.29 3.88 3.42
C ALA A 50 8.18 4.20 2.40
N ALA A 51 8.03 3.34 1.40
CA ALA A 51 6.84 3.34 0.55
C ALA A 51 5.68 2.76 1.38
N THR A 52 4.59 3.51 1.51
CA THR A 52 3.49 3.16 2.42
C THR A 52 2.20 2.80 1.69
N LYS A 53 1.95 3.36 0.50
CA LYS A 53 0.68 3.15 -0.20
C LYS A 53 0.79 3.38 -1.71
N VAL A 54 0.18 2.52 -2.51
CA VAL A 54 -0.13 2.84 -3.93
C VAL A 54 -1.35 3.75 -3.94
N ILE A 55 -1.18 5.01 -4.37
CA ILE A 55 -2.22 6.04 -4.28
C ILE A 55 -3.25 5.89 -5.41
N GLY A 56 -2.79 5.56 -6.61
CA GLY A 56 -3.64 5.41 -7.78
C GLY A 56 -2.88 4.87 -8.99
N ILE A 57 -3.58 4.15 -9.87
CA ILE A 57 -3.03 3.52 -11.07
C ILE A 57 -3.62 4.22 -12.30
N ARG A 58 -2.79 4.38 -13.33
CA ARG A 58 -3.15 4.88 -14.66
C ARG A 58 -2.59 3.92 -15.72
N PRO A 59 -3.06 3.98 -16.98
CA PRO A 59 -2.59 3.08 -18.04
C PRO A 59 -1.06 3.12 -18.27
N ASP A 60 -0.42 4.24 -17.97
CA ASP A 60 1.00 4.50 -18.19
C ASP A 60 1.89 4.32 -16.95
N GLY A 61 1.31 4.07 -15.78
CA GLY A 61 2.06 4.00 -14.53
C GLY A 61 1.20 4.09 -13.26
N PHE A 62 1.83 4.38 -12.14
CA PHE A 62 1.14 4.52 -10.86
C PHE A 62 1.79 5.56 -9.95
N TYR A 63 0.97 6.12 -9.06
CA TYR A 63 1.40 7.00 -7.99
C TYR A 63 1.65 6.21 -6.71
N LEU A 64 2.75 6.50 -6.03
CA LEU A 64 3.15 5.88 -4.77
C LEU A 64 3.32 6.96 -3.70
N LEU A 65 2.80 6.70 -2.51
CA LEU A 65 3.04 7.49 -1.31
C LEU A 65 4.26 6.92 -0.60
N ARG A 66 5.21 7.80 -0.30
CA ARG A 66 6.34 7.52 0.57
C ARG A 66 6.30 8.46 1.76
N GLN A 67 6.58 7.94 2.94
CA GLN A 67 6.57 8.73 4.17
C GLN A 67 7.87 8.54 4.94
N LYS A 68 8.27 9.58 5.67
CA LYS A 68 9.40 9.52 6.58
C LYS A 68 9.04 8.58 7.72
N VAL A 69 9.93 7.63 8.01
CA VAL A 69 9.84 6.81 9.21
C VAL A 69 10.21 7.69 10.40
N LEU A 70 9.23 7.92 11.29
CA LEU A 70 9.40 8.76 12.47
C LEU A 70 9.87 7.88 13.63
N ASN A 71 11.16 7.98 13.97
CA ASN A 71 11.74 7.30 15.14
C ASN A 71 11.71 8.19 16.40
N ASN A 72 11.33 9.46 16.25
CA ASN A 72 11.19 10.44 17.32
C ASN A 72 9.81 11.10 17.18
N PRO A 73 8.99 11.14 18.24
CA PRO A 73 7.70 11.85 18.26
C PRO A 73 7.77 13.33 17.84
N GLU A 74 8.91 14.00 18.04
CA GLU A 74 9.09 15.41 17.64
C GLU A 74 9.50 15.59 16.17
N ALA A 75 9.87 14.52 15.47
CA ALA A 75 10.28 14.61 14.08
C ALA A 75 9.08 14.99 13.21
N ARG A 76 9.27 16.01 12.36
CA ARG A 76 8.19 16.47 11.48
C ARG A 76 7.83 15.38 10.47
N PRO A 77 6.52 15.13 10.26
CA PRO A 77 6.08 14.26 9.18
C PRO A 77 6.54 14.86 7.84
N ARG A 78 7.01 13.99 6.95
CA ARG A 78 7.36 14.32 5.57
C ARG A 78 6.77 13.24 4.69
N ALA A 79 6.16 13.66 3.58
CA ALA A 79 5.53 12.78 2.62
C ALA A 79 5.98 13.15 1.21
N TRP A 80 6.19 12.14 0.38
CA TRP A 80 6.53 12.27 -1.03
C TRP A 80 5.47 11.59 -1.87
N VAL A 81 5.08 12.25 -2.94
CA VAL A 81 4.31 11.63 -4.03
C VAL A 81 5.30 11.25 -5.11
N GLU A 82 5.31 9.97 -5.44
CA GLU A 82 6.19 9.39 -6.45
C GLU A 82 5.38 8.93 -7.65
N TRP A 83 5.95 9.05 -8.85
CA TRP A 83 5.38 8.54 -10.09
C TRP A 83 6.31 7.49 -10.68
N TYR A 84 5.75 6.31 -10.92
CA TYR A 84 6.42 5.17 -11.54
C TYR A 84 5.79 4.89 -12.90
N ASP A 85 6.60 4.57 -13.91
CA ASP A 85 6.08 4.10 -15.20
C ASP A 85 5.58 2.65 -15.12
N LYS A 86 4.92 2.18 -16.19
CA LYS A 86 4.45 0.79 -16.33
C LYS A 86 5.55 -0.28 -16.17
N ASN A 87 6.81 0.10 -16.33
CA ASN A 87 7.97 -0.78 -16.15
C ASN A 87 8.59 -0.65 -14.74
N MET A 88 7.86 -0.05 -13.80
CA MET A 88 8.25 0.18 -12.40
C MET A 88 9.51 1.05 -12.24
N ASN A 89 9.82 1.91 -13.22
CA ASN A 89 10.89 2.89 -13.07
C ASN A 89 10.37 4.14 -12.39
N LEU A 90 11.03 4.56 -11.30
CA LEU A 90 10.79 5.85 -10.67
C LEU A 90 11.11 6.98 -11.65
N LYS A 91 10.10 7.76 -12.05
CA LYS A 91 10.27 8.92 -12.93
C LYS A 91 10.32 10.24 -12.16
N LYS A 92 9.65 10.29 -11.00
CA LYS A 92 9.56 11.51 -10.21
C LYS A 92 9.27 11.20 -8.75
N SER A 93 9.87 11.97 -7.85
CA SER A 93 9.59 11.94 -6.41
C SER A 93 9.57 13.39 -5.92
N VAL A 94 8.44 13.82 -5.35
CA VAL A 94 8.24 15.22 -4.93
C VAL A 94 7.71 15.25 -3.51
N GLU A 95 8.43 15.93 -2.63
CA GLU A 95 8.01 16.19 -1.27
C GLU A 95 6.82 17.15 -1.23
N GLN A 96 5.85 16.85 -0.38
CA GLN A 96 4.65 17.67 -0.23
C GLN A 96 4.86 18.80 0.77
N GLU A 97 4.47 20.02 0.40
CA GLU A 97 4.58 21.19 1.27
C GLU A 97 3.46 21.21 2.32
N LEU A 98 3.82 20.97 3.58
CA LEU A 98 2.88 20.99 4.69
C LEU A 98 2.69 22.39 5.31
N LYS A 99 3.61 23.32 5.02
CA LYS A 99 3.52 24.70 5.51
C LYS A 99 2.55 25.51 4.65
N TYR A 100 1.65 26.26 5.28
CA TYR A 100 0.75 27.17 4.58
C TYR A 100 0.64 28.49 5.35
N LYS A 101 0.94 29.61 4.68
CA LYS A 101 0.93 30.96 5.28
C LYS A 101 1.65 31.03 6.63
N GLY A 102 2.84 30.44 6.72
CA GLY A 102 3.64 30.44 7.95
C GLY A 102 3.30 29.33 8.95
N LYS A 103 2.15 28.68 8.84
CA LYS A 103 1.68 27.66 9.79
C LYS A 103 2.00 26.26 9.29
N GLN A 104 2.49 25.42 10.21
CA GLN A 104 2.68 23.99 9.96
C GLN A 104 1.33 23.29 10.04
N ARG A 105 1.09 22.37 9.11
CA ARG A 105 -0.03 21.43 9.13
C ARG A 105 0.47 20.02 9.28
N ASP A 106 -0.40 19.14 9.73
CA ASP A 106 -0.12 17.73 9.83
C ASP A 106 -0.53 17.04 8.54
N PHE A 107 0.27 16.04 8.16
CA PHE A 107 0.00 15.21 6.98
C PHE A 107 -1.03 14.16 7.37
N GLU A 108 -2.14 14.12 6.64
CA GLU A 108 -3.18 13.09 6.83
C GLU A 108 -3.01 12.00 5.79
N ASP A 109 -3.15 12.36 4.50
CA ASP A 109 -3.06 11.39 3.42
C ASP A 109 -2.85 12.04 2.05
N VAL A 110 -2.55 11.21 1.04
CA VAL A 110 -2.75 11.51 -0.37
C VAL A 110 -3.70 10.49 -0.97
N ILE A 111 -4.76 10.98 -1.62
CA ILE A 111 -5.79 10.14 -2.24
C ILE A 111 -5.89 10.39 -3.74
N PHE A 112 -6.31 9.37 -4.50
CA PHE A 112 -6.66 9.50 -5.91
C PHE A 112 -8.17 9.28 -6.07
N LEU A 113 -8.90 10.32 -6.48
CA LEU A 113 -10.35 10.27 -6.60
C LEU A 113 -10.78 11.01 -7.87
N GLY A 114 -11.65 10.38 -8.67
CA GLY A 114 -12.13 10.96 -9.93
C GLY A 114 -11.01 11.32 -10.90
N GLY A 115 -9.95 10.50 -10.96
CA GLY A 115 -8.79 10.76 -11.82
C GLY A 115 -7.83 11.85 -11.32
N GLN A 116 -8.06 12.42 -10.13
CA GLN A 116 -7.32 13.54 -9.58
C GLN A 116 -6.69 13.17 -8.23
N LEU A 117 -5.41 13.50 -8.06
CA LEU A 117 -4.72 13.45 -6.76
C LEU A 117 -5.14 14.60 -5.84
N TYR A 118 -5.32 14.32 -4.56
CA TYR A 118 -5.56 15.30 -3.50
C TYR A 118 -4.62 15.06 -2.32
N LEU A 119 -3.99 16.13 -1.85
CA LEU A 119 -3.28 16.17 -0.57
C LEU A 119 -4.28 16.52 0.53
N LEU A 120 -4.34 15.68 1.57
CA LEU A 120 -5.11 15.92 2.78
C LEU A 120 -4.16 16.32 3.91
N THR A 121 -4.54 17.36 4.64
CA THR A 121 -3.78 17.88 5.78
C THR A 121 -4.73 18.38 6.86
N SER A 122 -4.35 18.28 8.12
CA SER A 122 -5.11 18.85 9.22
C SER A 122 -4.39 20.03 9.88
N PHE A 123 -5.13 20.79 10.69
CA PHE A 123 -4.57 21.87 11.50
C PHE A 123 -5.39 22.02 12.79
N ASN A 124 -4.74 21.70 13.91
CA ASN A 124 -5.27 22.02 15.23
C ASN A 124 -5.18 23.52 15.50
N ASN A 125 -6.35 24.13 15.66
CA ASN A 125 -6.47 25.50 16.12
C ASN A 125 -6.90 25.50 17.58
N SER A 126 -5.91 25.45 18.47
CA SER A 126 -6.14 25.40 19.92
C SER A 126 -6.87 26.63 20.46
N ALA A 127 -6.68 27.81 19.84
CA ALA A 127 -7.43 29.02 20.20
C ALA A 127 -8.94 28.88 19.94
N LYS A 128 -9.33 28.11 18.93
CA LYS A 128 -10.73 27.82 18.62
C LYS A 128 -11.22 26.48 19.17
N LYS A 129 -10.35 25.68 19.79
CA LYS A 129 -10.65 24.29 20.22
C LYS A 129 -11.22 23.44 19.07
N LYS A 130 -10.68 23.61 17.86
CA LYS A 130 -11.11 22.92 16.65
C LYS A 130 -9.93 22.33 15.91
N ASN A 131 -10.11 21.16 15.31
CA ASN A 131 -9.20 20.61 14.30
C ASN A 131 -9.87 20.67 12.94
N TYR A 132 -9.16 21.20 11.94
CA TYR A 132 -9.69 21.42 10.58
C TYR A 132 -9.01 20.49 9.60
N LEU A 133 -9.78 19.80 8.76
CA LEU A 133 -9.27 19.01 7.65
C LEU A 133 -9.36 19.81 6.35
N PHE A 134 -8.29 19.80 5.57
CA PHE A 134 -8.20 20.49 4.29
C PHE A 134 -7.80 19.53 3.17
N LYS A 135 -8.17 19.92 1.94
CA LYS A 135 -7.68 19.32 0.69
C LYS A 135 -7.02 20.34 -0.23
N GLN A 136 -6.04 19.87 -1.00
CA GLN A 136 -5.45 20.57 -2.14
C GLN A 136 -5.34 19.62 -3.32
N LYS A 137 -5.65 20.08 -4.53
CA LYS A 137 -5.38 19.28 -5.74
C LYS A 137 -3.88 19.16 -5.96
N ILE A 138 -3.37 17.98 -6.28
CA ILE A 138 -1.99 17.79 -6.73
C ILE A 138 -1.98 17.66 -8.25
N SER A 139 -1.10 18.39 -8.92
CA SER A 139 -0.92 18.26 -10.37
C SER A 139 -0.30 16.91 -10.72
N SER A 140 -0.90 16.18 -11.66
CA SER A 140 -0.37 14.90 -12.17
C SER A 140 1.00 15.03 -12.84
N LYS A 141 1.32 16.20 -13.39
CA LYS A 141 2.60 16.49 -14.08
C LYS A 141 3.68 16.96 -13.11
N SER A 142 3.36 17.94 -12.26
CA SER A 142 4.37 18.50 -11.36
C SER A 142 4.54 17.70 -10.07
N LEU A 143 3.49 16.99 -9.62
CA LEU A 143 3.33 16.38 -8.29
C LEU A 143 3.35 17.39 -7.14
N LEU A 144 3.11 18.67 -7.45
CA LEU A 144 3.00 19.74 -6.46
C LEU A 144 1.52 20.02 -6.13
N PRO A 145 1.20 20.32 -4.86
CA PRO A 145 -0.13 20.75 -4.47
C PRO A 145 -0.43 22.16 -5.00
N SER A 146 -1.69 22.40 -5.34
CA SER A 146 -2.18 23.72 -5.76
C SER A 146 -2.19 24.70 -4.59
N LYS A 147 -2.06 26.00 -4.86
CA LYS A 147 -2.17 27.04 -3.82
C LYS A 147 -3.56 27.16 -3.20
N ASN A 148 -4.59 26.58 -3.84
CA ASN A 148 -5.96 26.61 -3.33
C ASN A 148 -6.15 25.57 -2.22
N LEU A 149 -6.25 26.05 -0.99
CA LEU A 149 -6.50 25.24 0.19
C LEU A 149 -7.98 25.29 0.57
N GLN A 150 -8.67 24.15 0.47
CA GLN A 150 -10.09 24.06 0.76
C GLN A 150 -10.33 23.25 2.03
N MET A 151 -11.03 23.82 3.02
CA MET A 151 -11.50 23.07 4.19
C MET A 151 -12.63 22.12 3.78
N ILE A 152 -12.62 20.90 4.31
CA ILE A 152 -13.62 19.87 4.00
C ILE A 152 -14.31 19.29 5.23
N CYS A 153 -13.71 19.39 6.42
CA CYS A 153 -14.28 18.91 7.66
C CYS A 153 -13.71 19.71 8.84
N GLU A 154 -14.43 19.74 9.96
CA GLU A 154 -13.93 20.21 11.25
C GLU A 154 -14.44 19.30 12.37
N THR A 155 -13.66 19.19 13.45
CA THR A 155 -14.03 18.49 14.68
C THR A 155 -13.64 19.33 15.89
N ASP A 156 -14.28 19.07 17.03
CA ASP A 156 -13.84 19.61 18.31
C ASP A 156 -12.48 19.02 18.71
N ALA A 157 -11.59 19.86 19.21
CA ALA A 157 -10.28 19.49 19.70
C ALA A 157 -10.11 20.05 21.12
N ARG A 158 -10.00 19.16 22.11
CA ARG A 158 -9.87 19.59 23.52
C ARG A 158 -8.50 20.20 23.79
N ASN A 159 -7.45 19.59 23.24
CA ASN A 159 -6.05 20.03 23.27
C ASN A 159 -5.30 19.44 22.05
N LYS A 160 -3.97 19.61 21.99
CA LYS A 160 -3.15 19.09 20.89
C LYS A 160 -3.07 17.57 20.91
N GLU A 161 -3.07 16.99 22.10
CA GLU A 161 -2.95 15.55 22.34
C GLU A 161 -4.28 14.80 22.13
N ALA A 162 -5.41 15.52 22.11
CA ALA A 162 -6.77 15.02 21.94
C ALA A 162 -7.54 15.91 20.94
N GLU A 163 -7.03 15.93 19.72
CA GLU A 163 -7.55 16.75 18.62
C GLU A 163 -8.55 16.04 17.71
N GLY A 164 -8.76 14.74 17.92
CA GLY A 164 -9.49 13.86 17.02
C GLY A 164 -8.64 13.43 15.82
N SER A 165 -8.95 12.25 15.26
CA SER A 165 -8.28 11.73 14.07
C SER A 165 -9.17 11.83 12.84
N PHE A 166 -8.57 12.08 11.68
CA PHE A 166 -9.22 11.90 10.41
C PHE A 166 -8.77 10.57 9.81
N ASP A 167 -9.72 9.79 9.29
CA ASP A 167 -9.42 8.62 8.48
C ASP A 167 -10.16 8.73 7.15
N SER A 168 -9.58 8.19 6.09
CA SER A 168 -10.18 8.20 4.77
C SER A 168 -10.09 6.82 4.14
N HIS A 169 -11.25 6.28 3.77
CA HIS A 169 -11.37 5.03 3.03
C HIS A 169 -12.04 5.30 1.69
N ILE A 170 -11.38 4.94 0.60
CA ILE A 170 -11.96 4.99 -0.74
C ILE A 170 -12.26 3.55 -1.16
N SER A 171 -13.54 3.26 -1.33
CA SER A 171 -14.00 1.97 -1.87
C SER A 171 -13.56 1.80 -3.33
N LYS A 172 -13.36 0.55 -3.75
CA LYS A 172 -12.94 0.17 -5.12
C LYS A 172 -14.13 -0.31 -5.96
N ASP A 173 -15.32 0.19 -5.66
CA ASP A 173 -16.58 -0.21 -6.31
C ASP A 173 -16.57 0.00 -7.83
#